data_AF-A0AAW1FLF6-F1
#
_entry.id   AF-A0AAW1FLF6-F1
#
_cell.length_a   1.000
_cell.length_b   1.000
_cell.length_c   1.000
_cell.angle_alpha   90.00
_cell.angle_beta   90.00
_cell.angle_gamma   90.00
#
_symmetry.space_group_name_H-M   'P 1'
#
loop_
_entity.id
_entity.type
_entity.pdbx_description
1 polymer ?
#
loop_
_entity_poly.entity_id
_entity_poly.type
_entity_poly.pdbx_seq_one_letter_code
_entity_poly.pdbx_strand_id
1 'polypeptide(L)'
;MIVHRYDIILIQEVRDSDLSATKKLMEHVNKGSPQFRYSHIVSEPLGRSTYKERYLFLYREQTVSVATNYTYDDGCEPCGTDTFSREPFVVMFTSKQTDRPPGECGKSNVFLSVKNFVLIPQHTSPDSAVKEADALYDVAADVRARWNTNALAVSDHFPVEVELIGQAAAAA
;
A
#
# COMPACT_ATOMS: atom_id res chain seq x y z
N MET A 1 8.04 -13.34 -12.85
CA MET A 1 8.35 -11.95 -12.46
C MET A 1 8.18 -11.84 -10.95
N ILE A 2 9.10 -11.21 -10.21
CA ILE A 2 9.05 -11.15 -8.74
C ILE A 2 7.75 -10.54 -8.20
N VAL A 3 7.17 -9.60 -8.96
CA VAL A 3 5.88 -8.94 -8.70
C VAL A 3 4.72 -9.93 -8.55
N HIS A 4 4.75 -11.09 -9.22
CA HIS A 4 3.65 -12.05 -9.12
C HIS A 4 3.60 -12.84 -7.80
N ARG A 5 4.59 -12.64 -6.91
CA ARG A 5 4.64 -13.30 -5.61
C ARG A 5 3.79 -12.62 -4.55
N TYR A 6 3.36 -11.38 -4.78
CA TYR A 6 2.70 -10.55 -3.77
C TYR A 6 1.28 -10.22 -4.19
N ASP A 7 0.41 -9.96 -3.21
CA ASP A 7 -0.96 -9.52 -3.46
C ASP A 7 -1.09 -8.00 -3.43
N ILE A 8 -0.26 -7.34 -2.63
CA ILE A 8 -0.10 -5.89 -2.62
C ILE A 8 1.40 -5.59 -2.62
N ILE A 9 1.80 -4.63 -3.44
CA ILE A 9 3.18 -4.14 -3.56
C ILE A 9 3.14 -2.63 -3.43
N LEU A 10 3.92 -2.11 -2.50
CA LEU A 10 4.23 -0.69 -2.41
C LEU A 10 5.54 -0.40 -3.15
N ILE A 11 5.49 0.52 -4.10
CA ILE A 11 6.66 1.11 -4.75
C ILE A 11 6.77 2.56 -4.28
N GLN A 12 7.94 2.90 -3.77
CA GLN A 12 8.28 4.24 -3.28
C GLN A 12 9.24 4.92 -4.27
N GLU A 13 9.52 6.21 -4.04
CA GLU A 13 10.39 7.02 -4.91
C GLU A 13 9.94 7.08 -6.39
N VAL A 14 8.64 6.98 -6.67
CA VAL A 14 8.15 7.00 -8.04
C VAL A 14 8.22 8.42 -8.62
N ARG A 15 9.24 8.67 -9.43
CA ARG A 15 9.46 9.93 -10.15
C ARG A 15 8.91 9.85 -11.58
N ASP A 16 7.59 9.90 -11.71
CA ASP A 16 6.91 9.68 -12.99
C ASP A 16 5.88 10.78 -13.27
N SER A 17 6.33 11.95 -13.71
CA SER A 17 5.50 13.17 -13.78
C SER A 17 4.20 12.99 -14.56
N ASP A 18 4.21 12.20 -15.62
CA ASP A 18 3.09 11.95 -16.54
C ASP A 18 2.49 10.54 -16.44
N LEU A 19 2.92 9.75 -15.44
CA LEU A 19 2.51 8.34 -15.23
C LEU A 19 2.87 7.40 -16.40
N SER A 20 3.76 7.81 -17.30
CA SER A 20 4.12 7.01 -18.49
C SER A 20 4.93 5.77 -18.11
N ALA A 21 5.81 5.84 -17.11
CA ALA A 21 6.55 4.69 -16.62
C ALA A 21 5.63 3.70 -15.89
N THR A 22 4.69 4.21 -15.09
CA THR A 22 3.66 3.45 -14.39
C THR A 22 2.79 2.70 -15.39
N LYS A 23 2.35 3.37 -16.48
CA LYS A 23 1.61 2.72 -17.55
C LYS A 23 2.40 1.57 -18.19
N LYS A 24 3.67 1.80 -18.56
CA LYS A 24 4.54 0.76 -19.13
C LYS A 24 4.74 -0.41 -18.16
N LEU A 25 4.88 -0.14 -16.87
CA LEU A 25 4.97 -1.17 -15.83
C LEU A 25 3.70 -2.01 -15.80
N MET A 26 2.52 -1.39 -15.74
CA MET A 26 1.24 -2.10 -15.72
C MET A 26 1.01 -2.92 -16.99
N GLU A 27 1.42 -2.41 -18.16
CA GLU A 27 1.39 -3.17 -19.41
C GLU A 27 2.25 -4.43 -19.32
N HIS A 28 3.46 -4.36 -18.74
CA HIS A 28 4.33 -5.52 -18.56
C HIS A 28 3.81 -6.50 -17.51
N VAL A 29 3.34 -6.01 -16.37
CA VAL A 29 2.77 -6.81 -15.27
C VAL A 29 1.55 -7.58 -15.76
N ASN A 30 0.71 -6.96 -16.58
CA ASN A 30 -0.52 -7.58 -17.09
C ASN A 30 -0.37 -8.24 -18.48
N LYS A 31 0.84 -8.29 -19.06
CA LYS A 31 1.09 -8.89 -20.39
C LYS A 31 0.91 -10.42 -20.43
N GLY A 32 0.79 -11.06 -19.27
CA GLY A 32 0.76 -12.52 -19.11
C GLY A 32 -0.63 -13.09 -18.81
N SER A 33 -0.66 -14.13 -17.97
CA SER A 33 -1.87 -14.89 -17.66
C SER A 33 -2.98 -14.02 -17.03
N PRO A 34 -4.24 -14.17 -17.47
CA PRO A 34 -5.38 -13.44 -16.91
C PRO A 34 -5.63 -13.76 -15.43
N GLN A 35 -5.04 -14.85 -14.93
CA GLN A 35 -5.10 -15.26 -13.53
C GLN A 35 -4.32 -14.33 -12.58
N PHE A 36 -3.46 -13.44 -13.06
CA PHE A 36 -2.69 -12.51 -12.23
C PHE A 36 -2.88 -11.07 -12.69
N ARG A 37 -4.13 -10.61 -12.69
CA ARG A 37 -4.48 -9.24 -13.07
C ARG A 37 -4.21 -8.29 -11.91
N TYR A 38 -3.31 -7.33 -12.15
CA TYR A 38 -2.99 -6.26 -11.22
C TYR A 38 -3.69 -4.97 -11.61
N SER A 39 -4.22 -4.29 -10.61
CA SER A 39 -4.58 -2.88 -10.67
C SER A 39 -3.58 -2.07 -9.86
N HIS A 40 -3.70 -0.74 -9.91
CA HIS A 40 -2.84 0.16 -9.17
C HIS A 40 -3.58 1.37 -8.64
N ILE A 41 -3.01 2.01 -7.62
CA ILE A 41 -3.39 3.34 -7.15
C ILE A 41 -2.10 4.12 -6.85
N VAL A 42 -2.10 5.40 -7.19
CA VAL A 42 -0.93 6.28 -7.10
C VAL A 42 -1.30 7.57 -6.38
N SER A 43 -0.39 8.09 -5.55
CA SER A 43 -0.56 9.40 -4.91
C SER A 43 -0.29 10.55 -5.87
N GLU A 44 -0.64 11.76 -5.47
CA GLU A 44 -0.07 13.00 -6.00
C GLU A 44 1.46 13.07 -5.78
N PRO A 45 2.18 13.98 -6.47
CA PRO A 45 3.60 14.23 -6.19
C PRO A 45 3.81 14.88 -4.81
N LEU A 46 4.55 14.21 -3.95
CA LEU A 46 4.85 14.59 -2.57
C LEU A 46 6.33 14.97 -2.42
N GLY A 47 6.64 15.93 -1.55
CA GLY A 47 8.03 16.40 -1.36
C GLY A 47 8.11 17.90 -1.09
N ARG A 48 8.93 18.35 -0.15
CA ARG A 48 9.02 19.80 0.19
C ARG A 48 9.64 20.70 -0.87
N SER A 49 10.29 20.13 -1.88
CA SER A 49 11.04 20.89 -2.88
C SER A 49 10.52 20.63 -4.30
N THR A 50 11.22 21.13 -5.31
CA THR A 50 10.96 20.77 -6.71
C THR A 50 11.19 19.28 -6.99
N TYR A 51 11.94 18.63 -6.11
CA TYR A 51 12.13 17.19 -6.09
C TYR A 51 10.92 16.51 -5.42
N LYS A 52 10.06 15.89 -6.24
CA LYS A 52 8.81 15.24 -5.83
C LYS A 52 8.81 13.74 -6.18
N GLU A 53 8.24 12.94 -5.30
CA GLU A 53 8.08 11.49 -5.41
C GLU A 53 6.60 11.11 -5.30
N ARG A 54 6.24 9.89 -5.68
CA ARG A 54 4.90 9.33 -5.47
C ARG A 54 4.97 7.98 -4.79
N TYR A 55 3.92 7.64 -4.06
CA TYR A 55 3.63 6.28 -3.65
C TYR A 55 2.79 5.59 -4.72
N LEU A 56 3.16 4.38 -5.09
CA LEU A 56 2.43 3.55 -6.04
C LEU A 56 2.15 2.20 -5.40
N PHE A 57 0.88 1.89 -5.20
CA PHE A 57 0.45 0.54 -4.84
C PHE A 57 0.05 -0.22 -6.11
N LEU A 58 0.61 -1.41 -6.29
CA LEU A 58 0.07 -2.42 -7.18
C LEU A 58 -0.63 -3.47 -6.35
N TYR A 59 -1.79 -3.94 -6.80
CA TYR A 59 -2.54 -4.95 -6.07
C TYR A 59 -3.28 -5.90 -7.01
N ARG A 60 -3.42 -7.15 -6.58
CA ARG A 60 -4.10 -8.18 -7.35
C ARG A 60 -5.62 -8.03 -7.19
N GLU A 61 -6.31 -7.79 -8.30
CA GLU A 61 -7.76 -7.50 -8.29
C GLU A 61 -8.60 -8.67 -7.76
N GLN A 62 -8.08 -9.89 -7.81
CA GLN A 62 -8.77 -11.10 -7.36
C GLN A 62 -8.75 -11.25 -5.83
N THR A 63 -7.72 -10.75 -5.15
CA THR A 63 -7.55 -10.95 -3.70
C THR A 63 -7.93 -9.71 -2.90
N VAL A 64 -7.77 -8.51 -3.46
CA VAL A 64 -8.12 -7.26 -2.77
C VAL A 64 -8.73 -6.21 -3.71
N SER A 65 -9.36 -5.21 -3.11
CA SER A 65 -9.75 -3.96 -3.77
C SER A 65 -9.50 -2.78 -2.85
N VAL A 66 -9.23 -1.61 -3.42
CA VAL A 66 -9.18 -0.36 -2.67
C VAL A 66 -10.60 0.03 -2.26
N ALA A 67 -10.83 0.20 -0.96
CA ALA A 67 -12.09 0.69 -0.41
C ALA A 67 -12.14 2.22 -0.41
N THR A 68 -11.06 2.84 0.08
CA THR A 68 -10.89 4.29 0.14
C THR A 68 -9.42 4.62 0.36
N ASN A 69 -9.05 5.87 0.14
CA ASN A 69 -7.69 6.38 0.33
C ASN A 69 -7.74 7.89 0.61
N TYR A 70 -6.69 8.39 1.24
CA TYR A 70 -6.42 9.82 1.39
C TYR A 70 -4.94 10.04 1.67
N THR A 71 -4.46 11.24 1.39
CA THR A 71 -3.15 11.70 1.84
C THR A 71 -3.32 12.41 3.16
N TYR A 72 -2.53 12.01 4.15
CA TYR A 72 -2.55 12.64 5.46
C TYR A 72 -1.94 14.05 5.38
N ASP A 73 -2.61 15.03 5.97
CA ASP A 73 -2.17 16.42 5.99
C ASP A 73 -2.17 16.88 7.46
N ASP A 74 -0.99 17.10 8.02
CA ASP A 74 -0.80 17.58 9.41
C ASP A 74 -0.73 19.10 9.51
N GLY A 75 -0.87 19.80 8.38
CA GLY A 75 -1.00 21.24 8.36
C GLY A 75 -0.34 21.92 7.17
N CYS A 76 -0.17 23.23 7.32
CA CYS A 76 0.22 24.12 6.25
C CYS A 76 1.71 23.98 5.88
N GLU A 77 2.02 23.43 4.69
CA GLU A 77 3.40 23.38 4.15
C GLU A 77 4.07 24.78 4.14
N PRO A 78 3.40 25.87 3.69
CA PRO A 78 4.00 27.22 3.70
C PRO A 78 4.29 27.79 5.09
N CYS A 79 3.61 27.27 6.12
CA CYS A 79 3.71 27.76 7.49
C CYS A 79 4.85 27.09 8.27
N GLY A 80 5.48 26.06 7.71
CA GLY A 80 6.61 25.34 8.32
C GLY A 80 6.22 24.45 9.51
N THR A 81 4.92 24.22 9.72
CA THR A 81 4.41 23.34 10.78
C THR A 81 4.33 21.88 10.34
N ASP A 82 4.46 21.62 9.04
CA ASP A 82 4.42 20.28 8.47
C ASP A 82 5.58 19.42 9.01
N THR A 83 5.25 18.20 9.41
CA THR A 83 6.21 17.23 9.96
C THR A 83 6.83 16.36 8.88
N PHE A 84 6.08 16.02 7.84
CA PHE A 84 6.49 15.01 6.87
C PHE A 84 7.16 15.64 5.66
N SER A 85 8.27 15.06 5.20
CA SER A 85 8.84 15.49 3.93
C SER A 85 8.01 15.00 2.74
N ARG A 86 7.33 13.87 2.93
CA ARG A 86 6.35 13.25 2.03
C ARG A 86 5.24 12.69 2.88
N GLU A 87 4.07 13.25 2.69
CA GLU A 87 2.86 12.95 3.44
C GLU A 87 2.43 11.49 3.24
N PRO A 88 2.07 10.75 4.31
CA PRO A 88 1.62 9.37 4.18
C PRO A 88 0.38 9.23 3.27
N PHE A 89 0.49 8.43 2.21
CA PHE A 89 -0.64 8.11 1.33
C PHE A 89 -1.41 6.89 1.85
N VAL A 90 -2.37 7.14 2.73
CA VAL A 90 -3.12 6.11 3.45
C VAL A 90 -4.12 5.42 2.52
N VAL A 91 -4.03 4.08 2.41
CA VAL A 91 -4.94 3.28 1.58
C VAL A 91 -5.61 2.19 2.40
N MET A 92 -6.94 2.17 2.37
CA MET A 92 -7.73 1.06 2.90
C MET A 92 -8.00 0.04 1.79
N PHE A 93 -7.62 -1.20 2.05
CA PHE A 93 -7.93 -2.35 1.22
C PHE A 93 -9.03 -3.20 1.86
N THR A 94 -9.94 -3.69 1.03
CA THR A 94 -10.87 -4.76 1.38
C THR A 94 -10.32 -6.06 0.82
N SER A 95 -10.15 -7.05 1.69
CA SER A 95 -9.85 -8.42 1.27
C SER A 95 -11.10 -9.05 0.67
N LYS A 96 -10.97 -9.55 -0.54
CA LYS A 96 -11.98 -10.38 -1.20
C LYS A 96 -11.72 -11.80 -0.74
N GLN A 97 -12.23 -12.16 0.43
CA GLN A 97 -12.27 -13.56 0.82
C GLN A 97 -12.95 -14.34 -0.31
N THR A 98 -12.27 -15.34 -0.85
CA THR A 98 -12.98 -16.44 -1.49
C THR A 98 -13.41 -17.36 -0.35
N ASP A 99 -14.71 -17.65 -0.28
CA ASP A 99 -15.26 -18.63 0.66
C ASP A 99 -14.59 -20.00 0.41
N ARG A 100 -13.46 -20.28 1.09
CA ARG A 100 -12.95 -21.65 1.16
C ARG A 100 -13.87 -22.40 2.11
N PRO A 101 -14.44 -23.56 1.71
CA PRO A 101 -15.31 -24.33 2.59
C PRO A 101 -14.57 -24.67 3.90
N PRO A 102 -15.26 -24.57 5.06
CA PRO A 102 -14.66 -24.90 6.34
C PRO A 102 -14.30 -26.39 6.37
N GLY A 103 -12.99 -26.71 6.37
CA GLY A 103 -12.54 -28.11 6.42
C GLY A 103 -11.07 -28.36 6.10
N GLU A 104 -10.41 -27.52 5.30
CA GLU A 104 -8.98 -27.67 4.99
C GLU A 104 -8.12 -26.80 5.92
N CYS A 105 -8.00 -27.23 7.17
CA CYS A 105 -7.06 -26.66 8.13
C CYS A 105 -5.71 -27.38 8.00
N GLY A 106 -4.82 -26.81 7.19
CA GLY A 106 -3.52 -27.41 6.93
C GLY A 106 -2.51 -26.40 6.41
N LYS A 107 -1.75 -25.80 7.35
CA LYS A 107 -0.46 -25.10 7.21
C LYS A 107 -0.51 -23.57 7.05
N SER A 108 -0.11 -22.92 8.15
CA SER A 108 0.23 -21.51 8.37
C SER A 108 -0.94 -20.52 8.44
N ASN A 109 -1.31 -20.15 9.67
CA ASN A 109 -2.40 -19.25 10.00
C ASN A 109 -1.85 -17.85 10.29
N VAL A 110 -1.64 -17.04 9.25
CA VAL A 110 -1.90 -15.59 9.35
C VAL A 110 -3.01 -15.30 8.36
N PHE A 111 -4.21 -15.76 8.72
CA PHE A 111 -5.42 -15.26 8.09
C PHE A 111 -5.56 -13.79 8.53
N LEU A 112 -5.54 -12.86 7.58
CA LEU A 112 -6.24 -11.61 7.81
C LEU A 112 -7.73 -11.95 7.81
N SER A 113 -8.25 -12.39 8.96
CA SER A 113 -9.70 -12.38 9.26
C SER A 113 -10.28 -10.97 9.25
N VAL A 114 -9.44 -9.97 8.93
CA VAL A 114 -9.78 -8.57 8.80
C VAL A 114 -10.27 -8.32 7.37
N LYS A 115 -11.58 -8.07 7.23
CA LYS A 115 -12.20 -7.75 5.95
C LYS A 115 -11.65 -6.46 5.34
N ASN A 116 -11.36 -5.46 6.18
CA ASN A 116 -10.82 -4.16 5.78
C ASN A 116 -9.55 -3.87 6.58
N PHE A 117 -8.44 -3.59 5.91
CA PHE A 117 -7.20 -3.22 6.55
C PHE A 117 -6.58 -2.00 5.88
N VAL A 118 -5.79 -1.24 6.64
CA VAL A 118 -5.19 0.01 6.17
C VAL A 118 -3.68 -0.14 6.11
N LEU A 119 -3.10 0.30 5.00
CA LEU A 119 -1.67 0.43 4.80
C LEU A 119 -1.30 1.92 4.79
N ILE A 120 -0.30 2.28 5.59
CA ILE A 120 0.23 3.63 5.70
C ILE A 120 1.69 3.58 5.19
N PRO A 121 1.95 3.95 3.93
CA PRO A 121 3.30 4.03 3.43
C PRO A 121 3.98 5.26 4.03
N GLN A 122 5.25 5.10 4.40
CA GLN A 122 6.11 6.19 4.78
C GLN A 122 7.44 6.04 4.04
N HIS A 123 7.97 7.14 3.53
CA HIS A 123 9.34 7.23 3.09
C HIS A 123 9.96 8.35 3.88
N THR A 124 10.70 8.05 4.94
CA THR A 124 11.22 9.12 5.79
C THR A 124 12.36 9.90 5.14
N SER A 125 12.46 11.19 5.44
CA SER A 125 13.68 11.94 5.14
C SER A 125 14.78 11.57 6.15
N PRO A 126 16.01 11.23 5.71
CA PRO A 126 17.10 10.88 6.62
C PRO A 126 17.36 11.94 7.72
N ASP A 127 17.20 13.22 7.37
CA ASP A 127 17.45 14.35 8.28
C ASP A 127 16.35 14.51 9.35
N SER A 128 15.16 13.94 9.11
CA SER A 128 13.97 14.09 9.96
C SER A 128 13.37 12.75 10.39
N ALA A 129 14.07 11.63 10.16
CA ALA A 129 13.50 10.29 10.27
C ALA A 129 12.88 10.00 11.65
N VAL A 130 13.53 10.43 12.73
CA VAL A 130 12.99 10.25 14.10
C VAL A 130 11.70 11.03 14.30
N LYS A 131 11.63 12.27 13.81
CA LYS A 131 10.44 13.13 13.94
C LYS A 131 9.29 12.58 13.10
N GLU A 132 9.58 12.16 11.87
CA GLU A 132 8.57 11.58 10.97
C GLU A 132 8.06 10.24 11.49
N ALA A 133 8.94 9.38 12.03
CA ALA A 133 8.54 8.12 12.63
C ALA A 133 7.66 8.29 13.88
N ASP A 134 7.96 9.28 14.73
CA ASP A 134 7.14 9.61 15.90
C ASP A 134 5.74 10.09 15.48
N ALA A 135 5.67 10.94 14.45
CA ALA A 135 4.42 11.46 13.91
C ALA A 135 3.52 10.39 13.26
N LEU A 136 4.05 9.22 12.86
CA LEU A 136 3.23 8.11 12.35
C LEU A 136 2.22 7.60 13.39
N TYR A 137 2.49 7.82 14.69
CA TYR A 137 1.51 7.55 15.73
C TYR A 137 0.23 8.40 15.56
N ASP A 138 0.39 9.69 15.25
CA ASP A 138 -0.73 10.60 15.04
C ASP A 138 -1.51 10.24 13.77
N VAL A 139 -0.81 9.77 12.72
CA VAL A 139 -1.44 9.24 11.50
C VAL A 139 -2.29 8.01 11.83
N ALA A 140 -1.76 7.07 12.60
CA ALA A 140 -2.51 5.89 13.02
C ALA A 140 -3.73 6.25 13.89
N ALA A 141 -3.60 7.29 14.73
CA ALA A 141 -4.70 7.83 15.52
C ALA A 141 -5.78 8.48 14.63
N ASP A 142 -5.39 9.27 13.62
CA ASP A 142 -6.33 9.84 12.63
C ASP A 142 -7.05 8.75 11.86
N VAL A 143 -6.35 7.72 11.36
CA VAL A 143 -6.97 6.57 10.68
C VAL A 143 -8.01 5.90 11.57
N ARG A 144 -7.67 5.68 12.83
CA ARG A 144 -8.58 5.06 13.80
C ARG A 144 -9.81 5.94 14.06
N ALA A 145 -9.64 7.24 14.22
CA ALA A 145 -10.73 8.18 14.43
C ALA A 145 -11.63 8.31 13.18
N ARG A 146 -11.02 8.35 12.00
CA ARG A 146 -11.69 8.59 10.71
C ARG A 146 -12.47 7.37 10.23
N TRP A 147 -11.93 6.16 10.41
CA TRP A 147 -12.50 4.95 9.81
C TRP A 147 -12.85 3.84 10.81
N ASN A 148 -12.68 4.07 12.11
CA ASN A 148 -12.96 3.11 13.16
C ASN A 148 -12.31 1.73 12.91
N THR A 149 -11.09 1.75 12.36
CA THR A 149 -10.30 0.55 12.05
C THR A 149 -8.90 0.69 12.62
N ASN A 150 -8.23 -0.43 12.87
CA ASN A 150 -6.83 -0.42 13.26
C ASN A 150 -5.97 -0.38 12.00
N ALA A 151 -5.00 0.53 11.95
CA ALA A 151 -3.97 0.52 10.91
C ALA A 151 -3.14 -0.77 11.02
N LEU A 152 -2.95 -1.46 9.89
CA LEU A 152 -2.40 -2.83 9.88
C LEU A 152 -0.90 -2.86 9.57
N ALA A 153 -0.37 -1.89 8.82
CA ALA A 153 1.06 -1.82 8.54
C ALA A 153 1.52 -0.39 8.22
N VAL A 154 2.67 -0.05 8.78
CA VAL A 154 3.44 1.18 8.52
C VAL A 154 4.81 0.73 8.01
N SER A 155 5.32 1.31 6.92
CA SER A 155 6.65 0.96 6.42
C SER A 155 7.37 2.16 5.87
N ASP A 156 8.62 2.30 6.27
CA ASP A 156 9.53 3.41 6.02
C ASP A 156 10.52 3.14 4.85
N HIS A 157 11.00 1.90 4.75
CA HIS A 157 11.99 1.53 3.75
C HIS A 157 11.99 0.01 3.59
N PHE A 158 11.97 -0.47 2.34
CA PHE A 158 11.76 -1.87 1.89
C PHE A 158 10.28 -2.30 1.74
N PRO A 159 9.97 -3.15 0.72
CA PRO A 159 8.59 -3.46 0.36
C PRO A 159 7.81 -3.99 1.55
N VAL A 160 6.62 -3.44 1.77
CA VAL A 160 5.62 -4.11 2.61
C VAL A 160 5.14 -5.31 1.81
N GLU A 161 5.73 -6.46 2.12
CA GLU A 161 5.33 -7.72 1.53
C GLU A 161 4.09 -8.23 2.27
N VAL A 162 2.91 -8.02 1.69
CA VAL A 162 1.69 -8.71 2.13
C VAL A 162 1.42 -9.83 1.13
N GLU A 163 1.78 -11.05 1.49
CA GLU A 163 1.41 -12.26 0.75
C GLU A 163 0.09 -12.82 1.32
N LEU A 164 -0.97 -12.76 0.54
CA LEU A 164 -2.24 -13.44 0.81
C LEU A 164 -2.18 -14.80 0.13
N ILE A 165 -1.66 -15.79 0.84
CA ILE A 165 -1.38 -17.11 0.27
C ILE A 165 -2.68 -17.79 -0.19
N GLY A 166 -2.91 -17.84 -1.51
CA GLY A 166 -3.92 -18.66 -2.19
C GLY A 166 -3.23 -19.75 -3.00
N GLN A 167 -3.44 -21.03 -2.65
CA GLN A 167 -2.79 -22.15 -3.32
C GLN A 167 -3.35 -22.41 -4.72
N ALA A 168 -2.45 -22.67 -5.68
CA ALA A 168 -2.80 -23.24 -6.98
C ALA A 168 -3.19 -24.72 -6.82
N ALA A 169 -4.28 -25.12 -7.45
CA ALA A 169 -4.76 -26.49 -7.46
C ALA A 169 -3.65 -27.45 -7.97
N ALA A 170 -3.30 -28.44 -7.15
CA ALA A 170 -2.49 -29.55 -7.58
C ALA A 170 -3.35 -30.44 -8.50
N ALA A 171 -2.88 -30.63 -9.73
CA ALA A 171 -3.41 -31.66 -10.62
C ALA A 171 -2.95 -33.04 -10.12
N ALA A 172 -3.90 -33.86 -9.69
CA ALA A 172 -3.93 -35.33 -9.81
C ALA A 172 -5.30 -35.84 -9.36
#